data_AF-A0A6P5T296-F1
#
_entry.id   AF-A0A6P5T296-F1
#
_cell.length_a   1.000
_cell.length_b   1.000
_cell.length_c   1.000
_cell.angle_alpha   90.00
_cell.angle_beta   90.00
_cell.angle_gamma   90.00
#
_symmetry.space_group_name_H-M   'P 1'
#
loop_
_entity.id
_entity.type
_entity.pdbx_description
1 polymer ?
#
loop_
_entity_poly.entity_id
_entity_poly.type
_entity_poly.pdbx_seq_one_letter_code
_entity_poly.pdbx_strand_id
1 'polypeptide(L)'
;MAETSANTISLKALVDKASNQIIFIESDNDFIDVLFSFLTIPMGTIMRLAPNQSVPLEIGCIKNLYSSVKNMDVKHFRTEACRDMLLCPRNVAESHCRNLKLKIDNGEPTQYFLCSRNYRAECKLSYNKIGSCDCGGSMTEEKSLLVNLDGGIFVKGLARLIIGDNLQVMPPLTLEGLSVFTELGVRNGNTTEELTFNVGSDEVLNLLMCSLVSRTPLTETLLKNKPIRKLSNDNQGINIEPQIVVDATDPEGNLSIKLIVSKSKKMVCYAEVGEDFVNLLFSFLTIPLGFVVKQMRDCALKGCINQLFKSVQDLDDCYLKSDYHKEMLLSPKLVPGFCYENHLLGTEEATYYYALGAFD
;
A
#
# COMPACT_ATOMS: atom_id res chain seq x y z
N MET A 1 28.50 5.80 17.80
CA MET A 1 27.62 6.27 16.72
C MET A 1 28.17 5.67 15.45
N ALA A 2 27.56 4.60 14.96
CA ALA A 2 27.91 4.03 13.66
C ALA A 2 27.10 4.80 12.62
N GLU A 3 27.77 5.41 11.65
CA GLU A 3 27.12 5.96 10.47
C GLU A 3 26.44 4.80 9.74
N THR A 4 25.11 4.74 9.78
CA THR A 4 24.32 3.87 8.92
C THR A 4 24.56 4.37 7.50
N SER A 5 25.32 3.63 6.69
CA SER A 5 25.42 3.90 5.26
C SER A 5 24.00 3.94 4.70
N ALA A 6 23.56 5.09 4.19
CA ALA A 6 22.23 5.21 3.60
C ALA A 6 22.15 4.22 2.44
N ASN A 7 21.28 3.20 2.54
CA ASN A 7 21.01 2.33 1.42
C ASN A 7 20.40 3.17 0.30
N THR A 8 21.03 3.16 -0.88
CA THR A 8 20.58 3.87 -2.07
C THR A 8 20.58 2.93 -3.28
N ILE A 9 19.68 3.17 -4.23
CA ILE A 9 19.68 2.54 -5.56
C ILE A 9 20.08 3.60 -6.58
N SER A 10 21.06 3.29 -7.44
CA SER A 10 21.45 4.17 -8.54
C SER A 10 20.61 3.85 -9.77
N LEU A 11 19.84 4.83 -10.25
CA LEU A 11 18.95 4.71 -11.40
C LEU A 11 19.45 5.57 -12.55
N LYS A 12 19.41 5.02 -13.77
CA LYS A 12 19.70 5.76 -14.99
C LYS A 12 18.39 6.06 -15.71
N ALA A 13 18.11 7.34 -15.93
CA ALA A 13 16.93 7.79 -16.64
C ALA A 13 17.30 8.43 -17.97
N LEU A 14 16.52 8.15 -19.01
CA LEU A 14 16.52 8.93 -20.23
C LEU A 14 15.52 10.08 -20.07
N VAL A 15 15.96 11.32 -20.29
CA VAL A 15 15.18 12.54 -20.08
C VAL A 15 15.06 13.31 -21.38
N ASP A 16 13.86 13.83 -21.65
CA ASP A 16 13.61 14.80 -22.70
C ASP A 16 14.00 16.20 -22.24
N LYS A 17 15.00 16.82 -22.89
CA LYS A 17 15.54 18.13 -22.52
C LYS A 17 14.51 19.25 -22.70
N ALA A 18 13.64 19.13 -23.70
CA ALA A 18 12.69 20.19 -24.04
C ALA A 18 11.57 20.31 -23.00
N SER A 19 11.00 19.18 -22.59
CA SER A 19 9.92 19.13 -21.60
C SER A 19 10.40 18.95 -20.16
N ASN A 20 11.69 18.60 -19.96
CA ASN A 20 12.28 18.20 -18.69
C ASN A 20 11.46 17.08 -18.01
N GLN A 21 11.17 16.03 -18.80
CA GLN A 21 10.42 14.86 -18.36
C GLN A 21 11.24 13.58 -18.56
N ILE A 22 11.13 12.68 -17.59
CA ILE A 22 11.66 11.33 -17.70
C ILE A 22 10.84 10.59 -18.75
N ILE A 23 11.53 9.98 -19.72
CA ILE A 23 10.91 9.13 -20.73
C ILE A 23 10.80 7.72 -20.14
N PHE A 24 11.94 7.16 -19.70
CA PHE A 24 11.97 5.89 -18.98
C PHE A 24 13.23 5.73 -18.12
N ILE A 25 13.17 4.78 -17.19
CA ILE A 25 14.29 4.26 -16.41
C ILE A 25 14.44 2.77 -16.73
N GLU A 26 15.66 2.32 -17.02
CA GLU A 26 15.98 0.88 -17.03
C GLU A 26 16.48 0.48 -15.65
N SER A 27 15.90 -0.56 -15.05
CA SER A 27 16.27 -1.01 -13.72
C SER A 27 16.30 -2.53 -13.60
N ASP A 28 17.14 -2.99 -12.67
CA ASP A 28 17.16 -4.36 -12.19
C ASP A 28 16.01 -4.64 -11.19
N ASN A 29 16.00 -5.87 -10.66
CA ASN A 29 14.99 -6.34 -9.72
C ASN A 29 14.89 -5.49 -8.43
N ASP A 30 15.97 -4.87 -7.96
CA ASP A 30 15.98 -4.21 -6.65
C ASP A 30 14.98 -3.06 -6.59
N PHE A 31 14.93 -2.21 -7.62
CA PHE A 31 13.98 -1.10 -7.66
C PHE A 31 12.59 -1.55 -8.10
N ILE A 32 12.48 -2.56 -8.97
CA ILE A 32 11.19 -3.10 -9.40
C ILE A 32 10.46 -3.73 -8.22
N ASP A 33 11.17 -4.48 -7.36
CA ASP A 33 10.62 -5.05 -6.14
C ASP A 33 10.12 -3.95 -5.19
N VAL A 34 10.86 -2.83 -5.09
CA VAL A 34 10.43 -1.65 -4.32
C VAL A 34 9.15 -1.05 -4.90
N LEU A 35 9.05 -0.85 -6.22
CA LEU A 35 7.83 -0.35 -6.84
C LEU A 35 6.66 -1.30 -6.62
N PHE A 36 6.80 -2.58 -6.94
CA PHE A 36 5.73 -3.57 -6.77
C PHE A 36 5.27 -3.67 -5.31
N SER A 37 6.19 -3.50 -4.34
CA SER A 37 5.82 -3.48 -2.92
C SER A 37 4.77 -2.42 -2.56
N PHE A 38 4.63 -1.33 -3.34
CA PHE A 38 3.60 -0.29 -3.12
C PHE A 38 2.20 -0.89 -3.04
N LEU A 39 1.91 -1.89 -3.88
CA LEU A 39 0.60 -2.55 -3.95
C LEU A 39 0.29 -3.36 -2.69
N THR A 40 1.29 -3.69 -1.88
CA THR A 40 1.11 -4.45 -0.63
C THR A 40 0.87 -3.56 0.58
N ILE A 41 1.02 -2.23 0.45
CA ILE A 41 0.98 -1.30 1.58
C ILE A 41 -0.48 -0.98 1.95
N PRO A 42 -0.90 -1.18 3.20
CA PRO A 42 -2.22 -0.75 3.68
C PRO A 42 -2.40 0.77 3.64
N MET A 43 -3.61 1.23 3.33
CA MET A 43 -3.92 2.66 3.25
C MET A 43 -3.61 3.44 4.54
N GLY A 44 -3.80 2.82 5.71
CA GLY A 44 -3.46 3.42 7.01
C GLY A 44 -1.96 3.64 7.17
N THR A 45 -1.12 2.74 6.62
CA THR A 45 0.33 2.94 6.60
C THR A 45 0.72 4.08 5.67
N ILE A 46 0.08 4.20 4.50
CA ILE A 46 0.27 5.37 3.61
C ILE A 46 -0.10 6.66 4.35
N MET A 47 -1.25 6.70 5.05
CA MET A 47 -1.66 7.88 5.83
C MET A 47 -0.71 8.21 6.99
N ARG A 48 -0.15 7.20 7.65
CA ARG A 48 0.86 7.37 8.71
C ARG A 48 2.13 8.02 8.18
N LEU A 49 2.57 7.64 6.98
CA LEU A 49 3.84 8.08 6.39
C LEU A 49 3.72 9.40 5.59
N ALA A 50 2.53 9.75 5.12
CA ALA A 50 2.28 10.94 4.29
C ALA A 50 2.72 12.30 4.89
N PRO A 51 2.61 12.57 6.21
CA PRO A 51 2.95 13.88 6.77
C PRO A 51 4.43 14.29 6.59
N ASN A 52 5.31 13.32 6.33
CA ASN A 52 6.75 13.56 6.21
C ASN A 52 7.19 13.95 4.79
N GLN A 53 6.24 14.11 3.86
CA GLN A 53 6.54 14.20 2.43
C GLN A 53 6.30 15.59 1.83
N SER A 54 6.98 15.84 0.70
CA SER A 54 6.95 17.12 0.00
C SER A 54 5.64 17.37 -0.76
N VAL A 55 4.89 16.30 -1.06
CA VAL A 55 3.64 16.34 -1.82
C VAL A 55 2.44 16.11 -0.90
N PRO A 56 1.50 17.08 -0.82
CA PRO A 56 0.26 16.88 -0.08
C PRO A 56 -0.54 15.70 -0.64
N LEU A 57 -0.72 14.67 0.16
CA LEU A 57 -1.52 13.51 -0.22
C LEU A 57 -3.01 13.81 0.00
N GLU A 58 -3.71 14.13 -1.09
CA GLU A 58 -5.15 14.41 -1.11
C GLU A 58 -5.92 13.25 -1.76
N ILE A 59 -5.96 12.10 -1.08
CA ILE A 59 -6.76 10.94 -1.51
C ILE A 59 -8.11 10.99 -0.79
N GLY A 60 -9.08 11.70 -1.36
CA GLY A 60 -10.44 11.80 -0.83
C GLY A 60 -10.47 12.14 0.66
N CYS A 61 -11.28 11.41 1.43
CA CYS A 61 -11.48 11.66 2.86
C CYS A 61 -10.72 10.67 3.78
N ILE A 62 -9.85 9.81 3.25
CA ILE A 62 -9.23 8.75 4.07
C ILE A 62 -8.29 9.30 5.14
N LYS A 63 -7.68 10.46 4.89
CA LYS A 63 -6.92 11.22 5.90
C LYS A 63 -7.78 11.60 7.10
N ASN A 64 -9.06 11.92 6.88
CA ASN A 64 -9.99 12.25 7.95
C ASN A 64 -10.33 10.99 8.76
N LEU A 65 -10.53 9.84 8.11
CA LEU A 65 -10.72 8.56 8.81
C LEU A 65 -9.52 8.21 9.69
N TYR A 66 -8.31 8.29 9.16
CA TYR A 66 -7.08 8.07 9.93
C TYR A 66 -6.98 9.03 11.13
N SER A 67 -7.28 10.31 10.91
CA SER A 67 -7.27 11.34 11.97
C SER A 67 -8.32 11.07 13.04
N SER A 68 -9.51 10.58 12.65
CA SER A 68 -10.57 10.19 13.59
C SER A 68 -10.10 9.07 14.51
N VAL A 69 -9.53 7.99 13.96
CA VAL A 69 -8.97 6.89 14.77
C VAL A 69 -7.85 7.39 15.70
N LYS A 70 -6.97 8.25 15.19
CA LYS A 70 -5.86 8.81 15.97
C LYS A 70 -6.33 9.63 17.16
N ASN A 71 -7.39 10.43 16.98
CA ASN A 71 -7.89 11.35 18.00
C ASN A 71 -8.96 10.75 18.92
N MET A 72 -9.54 9.60 18.55
CA MET A 72 -10.56 8.92 19.34
C MET A 72 -9.98 8.25 20.58
N ASP A 73 -10.69 8.35 21.70
CA ASP A 73 -10.35 7.73 22.99
C ASP A 73 -10.38 6.20 22.87
N VAL A 74 -9.39 5.53 23.47
CA VAL A 74 -9.21 4.07 23.46
C VAL A 74 -10.44 3.34 23.97
N LYS A 75 -11.25 3.95 24.85
CA LYS A 75 -12.50 3.35 25.36
C LYS A 75 -13.56 3.05 24.28
N HIS A 76 -13.43 3.66 23.09
CA HIS A 76 -14.30 3.40 21.95
C HIS A 76 -13.84 2.21 21.11
N PHE A 77 -12.72 1.58 21.48
CA PHE A 77 -12.19 0.39 20.85
C PHE A 77 -12.25 -0.78 21.82
N ARG A 78 -12.38 -2.00 21.29
CA ARG A 78 -12.37 -3.22 22.11
C ARG A 78 -11.11 -3.34 22.97
N THR A 79 -9.96 -2.93 22.42
CA THR A 79 -8.67 -2.86 23.11
C THR A 79 -7.82 -1.74 22.52
N GLU A 80 -6.78 -1.31 23.23
CA GLU A 80 -5.75 -0.41 22.69
C GLU A 80 -5.09 -1.00 21.43
N ALA A 81 -4.82 -2.31 21.44
CA ALA A 81 -4.26 -3.01 20.28
C ALA A 81 -5.16 -2.92 19.03
N CYS A 82 -6.48 -2.96 19.18
CA CYS A 82 -7.41 -2.81 18.05
C CYS A 82 -7.31 -1.40 17.42
N ARG A 83 -7.11 -0.35 18.23
CA ARG A 83 -6.87 1.00 17.72
C ARG A 83 -5.52 1.08 17.00
N ASP A 84 -4.49 0.48 17.58
CA ASP A 84 -3.14 0.49 17.01
C ASP A 84 -3.06 -0.29 15.68
N MET A 85 -3.84 -1.36 15.53
CA MET A 85 -4.00 -2.09 14.26
C MET A 85 -4.51 -1.18 13.13
N LEU A 86 -5.37 -0.21 13.43
CA LEU A 86 -5.90 0.73 12.43
C LEU A 86 -4.90 1.86 12.10
N LEU A 87 -4.07 2.25 13.07
CA LEU A 87 -3.07 3.31 12.92
C LEU A 87 -1.76 2.81 12.29
N CYS A 88 -1.43 1.56 12.53
CA CYS A 88 -0.24 0.86 12.06
C CYS A 88 -0.61 -0.53 11.51
N PRO A 89 -1.45 -0.60 10.46
CA PRO A 89 -1.87 -1.86 9.88
C PRO A 89 -0.70 -2.66 9.32
N ARG A 90 -0.75 -3.98 9.52
CA ARG A 90 0.29 -4.91 9.09
C ARG A 90 0.09 -5.34 7.64
N ASN A 91 1.20 -5.64 6.96
CA ASN A 91 1.24 -6.10 5.58
C ASN A 91 1.54 -7.61 5.57
N VAL A 92 0.70 -8.41 4.90
CA VAL A 92 0.93 -9.86 4.75
C VAL A 92 2.28 -10.16 4.06
N ALA A 93 2.70 -9.30 3.14
CA ALA A 93 3.97 -9.40 2.42
C ALA A 93 5.17 -8.91 3.24
N GLU A 94 5.01 -8.46 4.49
CA GLU A 94 6.08 -7.81 5.26
C GLU A 94 7.34 -8.68 5.41
N SER A 95 7.18 -9.99 5.60
CA SER A 95 8.32 -10.92 5.70
C SER A 95 9.17 -10.95 4.42
N HIS A 96 8.53 -10.80 3.26
CA HIS A 96 9.18 -10.68 1.96
C HIS A 96 9.80 -9.28 1.82
N CYS A 97 9.01 -8.23 2.07
CA CYS A 97 9.39 -6.83 1.94
C CYS A 97 10.50 -6.39 2.91
N ARG A 98 10.76 -7.13 4.01
CA ARG A 98 11.87 -6.88 4.93
C ARG A 98 13.24 -6.89 4.22
N ASN A 99 13.32 -7.61 3.11
CA ASN A 99 14.53 -7.78 2.32
C ASN A 99 14.64 -6.77 1.17
N LEU A 100 13.68 -5.85 1.04
CA LEU A 100 13.79 -4.75 0.08
C LEU A 100 15.04 -3.94 0.37
N LYS A 101 15.78 -3.61 -0.69
CA LYS A 101 16.97 -2.75 -0.59
C LYS A 101 16.64 -1.39 -0.01
N LEU A 102 15.47 -0.84 -0.38
CA LEU A 102 14.91 0.39 0.18
C LEU A 102 13.59 0.07 0.90
N LYS A 103 13.54 0.36 2.19
CA LYS A 103 12.34 0.13 3.02
C LYS A 103 11.48 1.39 3.03
N ILE A 104 10.19 1.22 2.78
CA ILE A 104 9.22 2.32 2.74
C ILE A 104 8.69 2.63 4.14
N ASP A 105 8.55 1.59 4.96
CA ASP A 105 8.13 1.69 6.35
C ASP A 105 9.21 1.09 7.25
N ASN A 106 9.70 1.90 8.19
CA ASN A 106 10.69 1.52 9.19
C ASN A 106 10.05 1.20 10.55
N GLY A 107 8.76 0.84 10.56
CA GLY A 107 8.09 0.38 11.76
C GLY A 107 8.74 -0.87 12.36
N GLU A 108 8.43 -1.13 13.64
CA GLU A 108 8.91 -2.33 14.33
C GLU A 108 8.50 -3.58 13.57
N PRO A 109 9.44 -4.50 13.28
CA PRO A 109 9.15 -5.73 12.56
C PRO A 109 8.00 -6.49 13.24
N THR A 110 7.10 -7.06 12.44
CA THR A 110 6.08 -7.96 12.98
C THR A 110 6.73 -9.13 13.70
N GLN A 111 6.35 -9.26 14.97
CA GLN A 111 6.68 -10.38 15.82
C GLN A 111 5.57 -11.42 15.68
N TYR A 112 5.95 -12.68 15.55
CA TYR A 112 4.98 -13.78 15.48
C TYR A 112 5.08 -14.62 16.74
N PHE A 113 3.94 -14.99 17.31
CA PHE A 113 3.87 -15.78 18.53
C PHE A 113 3.16 -17.13 18.27
N LEU A 114 3.73 -18.23 18.76
CA LEU A 114 3.16 -19.58 18.64
C LEU A 114 2.56 -20.09 19.96
N CYS A 115 1.49 -20.91 19.89
CA CYS A 115 0.95 -21.62 21.08
C CYS A 115 1.98 -22.67 21.52
N SER A 116 2.47 -22.55 22.76
CA SER A 116 3.47 -23.45 23.34
C SER A 116 3.02 -24.92 23.49
N ARG A 117 1.72 -25.21 23.30
CA ARG A 117 1.13 -26.55 23.47
C ARG A 117 0.72 -27.23 22.17
N ASN A 118 0.91 -26.59 21.00
CA ASN A 118 0.36 -27.12 19.75
C ASN A 118 1.41 -27.95 18.99
N TYR A 119 1.52 -29.24 19.34
CA TYR A 119 2.43 -30.22 18.70
C TYR A 119 1.84 -30.87 17.43
N ARG A 120 0.72 -30.38 16.90
CA ARG A 120 0.10 -30.88 15.66
C ARG A 120 0.32 -29.89 14.52
N ALA A 121 0.29 -30.39 13.29
CA ALA A 121 0.67 -29.75 12.03
C ALA A 121 0.03 -28.38 11.69
N GLU A 122 -0.80 -27.82 12.57
CA GLU A 122 -1.46 -26.52 12.43
C GLU A 122 -1.20 -25.68 13.69
N CYS A 123 -0.01 -25.08 13.76
CA CYS A 123 0.32 -24.15 14.84
C CYS A 123 -0.48 -22.84 14.66
N LYS A 124 -1.30 -22.45 15.66
CA LYS A 124 -1.93 -21.13 15.70
C LYS A 124 -0.84 -20.06 15.87
N LEU A 125 -0.80 -19.12 14.93
CA LEU A 125 0.10 -17.97 14.87
C LEU A 125 -0.65 -16.70 15.30
N SER A 126 -0.04 -15.86 16.13
CA SER A 126 -0.58 -14.53 16.48
C SER A 126 0.45 -13.44 16.22
N TYR A 127 -0.05 -12.26 15.91
CA TYR A 127 0.72 -11.02 15.70
C TYR A 127 0.93 -10.22 16.99
N ASN A 128 0.17 -10.58 18.02
CA ASN A 128 0.24 -9.97 19.33
C ASN A 128 0.52 -11.03 20.37
N LYS A 129 1.18 -10.62 21.45
CA LYS A 129 1.34 -11.45 22.64
C LYS A 129 -0.04 -11.71 23.26
N ILE A 130 -0.57 -12.91 23.06
CA ILE A 130 -1.84 -13.33 23.66
C ILE A 130 -1.49 -14.18 24.89
N GLY A 131 -1.95 -13.75 26.07
CA GLY A 131 -1.65 -14.44 27.33
C GLY A 131 -2.11 -15.90 27.37
N SER A 132 -3.18 -16.24 26.65
CA SER A 132 -3.73 -17.59 26.57
C SER A 132 -4.37 -17.86 25.21
N CYS A 133 -3.98 -18.96 24.55
CA CYS A 133 -4.66 -19.50 23.38
C CYS A 133 -5.81 -20.42 23.81
N ASP A 134 -6.79 -20.66 22.93
CA ASP A 134 -7.90 -21.59 23.15
C ASP A 134 -7.43 -23.01 23.52
N CYS A 135 -6.19 -23.37 23.16
CA CYS A 135 -5.49 -24.60 23.57
C CYS A 135 -5.18 -24.66 25.09
N GLY A 136 -5.43 -23.58 25.84
CA GLY A 136 -4.94 -23.37 27.22
C GLY A 136 -3.42 -23.16 27.31
N GLY A 137 -2.73 -23.07 26.17
CA GLY A 137 -1.30 -22.80 26.06
C GLY A 137 -1.00 -21.30 25.99
N SER A 138 0.25 -20.94 26.28
CA SER A 138 0.71 -19.55 26.24
C SER A 138 1.18 -19.19 24.82
N MET A 139 0.81 -18.00 24.31
CA MET A 139 1.30 -17.48 23.03
C MET A 139 2.31 -16.36 23.29
N THR A 140 3.44 -16.74 23.88
CA THR A 140 4.51 -15.83 24.29
C THR A 140 5.85 -16.13 23.64
N GLU A 141 5.98 -17.27 22.96
CA GLU A 141 7.19 -17.66 22.24
C GLU A 141 7.24 -16.94 20.89
N GLU A 142 8.18 -16.02 20.75
CA GLU A 142 8.42 -15.27 19.51
C GLU A 142 9.13 -16.12 18.46
N LYS A 143 8.71 -16.00 17.20
CA LYS A 143 9.30 -16.71 16.07
C LYS A 143 9.43 -15.80 14.86
N SER A 144 10.51 -15.97 14.10
CA SER A 144 10.69 -15.35 12.80
C SER A 144 10.18 -16.27 11.69
N LEU A 145 9.36 -15.74 10.78
CA LEU A 145 9.06 -16.45 9.54
C LEU A 145 10.31 -16.48 8.66
N LEU A 146 10.76 -17.69 8.31
CA LEU A 146 11.81 -17.89 7.31
C LEU A 146 11.17 -17.82 5.92
N VAL A 147 11.62 -16.90 5.08
CA VAL A 147 11.22 -16.79 3.68
C VAL A 147 12.40 -17.22 2.83
N ASN A 148 12.16 -18.06 1.83
CA ASN A 148 13.22 -18.47 0.91
C ASN A 148 13.64 -17.28 0.04
N LEU A 149 14.90 -16.90 0.16
CA LEU A 149 15.46 -15.63 -0.33
C LEU A 149 16.25 -15.77 -1.64
N ASP A 150 16.10 -16.89 -2.35
CA ASP A 150 16.78 -17.03 -3.63
C ASP A 150 16.19 -16.04 -4.67
N GLY A 151 17.04 -15.17 -5.22
CA GLY A 151 16.68 -14.13 -6.20
C GLY A 151 15.97 -12.88 -5.64
N GLY A 152 15.24 -12.17 -6.51
CA GLY A 152 14.44 -11.00 -6.13
C GLY A 152 13.20 -11.39 -5.29
N ILE A 153 12.43 -10.40 -4.88
CA ILE A 153 11.31 -10.55 -3.95
C ILE A 153 10.03 -10.91 -4.70
N PHE A 154 9.62 -10.08 -5.66
CA PHE A 154 8.46 -10.29 -6.52
C PHE A 154 8.87 -10.65 -7.94
N VAL A 155 10.01 -10.11 -8.41
CA VAL A 155 10.59 -10.44 -9.72
C VAL A 155 11.82 -11.34 -9.56
N LYS A 156 12.17 -12.06 -10.63
CA LYS A 156 13.39 -12.89 -10.66
C LYS A 156 14.63 -11.99 -10.65
N GLY A 157 15.68 -12.40 -9.94
CA GLY A 157 16.85 -11.56 -9.64
C GLY A 157 17.71 -11.13 -10.85
N LEU A 158 17.45 -11.67 -12.05
CA LEU A 158 18.15 -11.28 -13.28
C LEU A 158 17.26 -10.45 -14.23
N ALA A 159 16.05 -10.09 -13.80
CA ALA A 159 15.14 -9.29 -14.61
C ALA A 159 15.70 -7.87 -14.77
N ARG A 160 15.71 -7.37 -16.01
CA ARG A 160 15.89 -5.96 -16.34
C ARG A 160 14.64 -5.47 -17.02
N LEU A 161 14.03 -4.43 -16.47
CA LEU A 161 12.74 -3.93 -16.90
C LEU A 161 12.81 -2.42 -17.09
N ILE A 162 11.89 -1.91 -17.91
CA ILE A 162 11.80 -0.49 -18.23
C ILE A 162 10.59 0.08 -17.50
N ILE A 163 10.79 1.26 -16.92
CA ILE A 163 9.79 1.96 -16.12
C ILE A 163 9.51 3.31 -16.78
N GLY A 164 8.30 3.51 -17.26
CA GLY A 164 7.84 4.82 -17.77
C GLY A 164 7.57 5.80 -16.63
N ASP A 165 7.48 7.10 -16.93
CA ASP A 165 7.17 8.14 -15.93
C ASP A 165 5.87 7.86 -15.16
N ASN A 166 4.88 7.30 -15.84
CA ASN A 166 3.61 6.86 -15.26
C ASN A 166 3.69 5.57 -14.42
N LEU A 167 4.90 5.09 -14.09
CA LEU A 167 5.19 3.82 -13.39
C LEU A 167 4.72 2.55 -14.12
N GLN A 168 4.45 2.63 -15.42
CA GLN A 168 4.27 1.43 -16.21
C GLN A 168 5.60 0.67 -16.30
N VAL A 169 5.59 -0.60 -15.92
CA VAL A 169 6.73 -1.51 -16.01
C VAL A 169 6.56 -2.41 -17.22
N MET A 170 7.58 -2.46 -18.07
CA MET A 170 7.58 -3.16 -19.34
C MET A 170 8.82 -4.05 -19.48
N PRO A 171 8.75 -5.13 -20.29
CA PRO A 171 9.93 -5.88 -20.70
C PRO A 171 11.03 -4.98 -21.28
N PRO A 172 12.30 -5.42 -21.24
CA PRO A 172 13.40 -4.66 -21.81
C PRO A 172 13.21 -4.50 -23.33
N LEU A 173 13.62 -3.34 -23.86
CA LEU A 173 13.54 -3.08 -25.30
C LEU A 173 14.46 -4.02 -26.05
N THR A 174 13.93 -4.64 -27.10
CA THR A 174 14.76 -5.33 -28.10
C THR A 174 15.58 -4.30 -28.90
N LEU A 175 16.65 -4.75 -29.55
CA LEU A 175 17.44 -3.90 -30.47
C LEU A 175 16.57 -3.17 -31.50
N GLU A 176 15.53 -3.85 -31.99
CA GLU A 176 14.53 -3.30 -32.93
C GLU A 176 13.66 -2.22 -32.28
N GLY A 177 13.24 -2.42 -31.03
CA GLY A 177 12.55 -1.39 -30.24
C GLY A 177 13.42 -0.15 -30.05
N LEU A 178 14.70 -0.31 -29.72
CA LEU A 178 15.65 0.80 -29.58
C LEU A 178 15.83 1.59 -30.89
N SER A 179 15.86 0.92 -32.05
CA SER A 179 15.88 1.62 -33.35
C SER A 179 14.62 2.42 -33.58
N VAL A 180 13.42 1.90 -33.25
CA VAL A 180 12.15 2.64 -33.38
C VAL A 180 12.13 3.88 -32.48
N PHE A 181 12.64 3.81 -31.24
CA PHE A 181 12.78 5.01 -30.39
C PHE A 181 13.75 6.05 -30.97
N THR A 182 14.77 5.59 -31.69
CA THR A 182 15.74 6.47 -32.35
C THR A 182 15.12 7.14 -33.58
N GLU A 183 14.35 6.38 -34.37
CA GLU A 183 13.62 6.84 -35.55
C GLU A 183 12.45 7.79 -35.22
N LEU A 184 11.77 7.56 -34.08
CA LEU A 184 10.72 8.44 -33.55
C LEU A 184 11.27 9.74 -32.93
N GLY A 185 12.58 9.97 -33.00
CA GLY A 185 13.24 11.20 -32.50
C GLY A 185 13.40 11.26 -30.97
N VAL A 186 13.07 10.18 -30.25
CA VAL A 186 13.19 10.08 -28.78
C VAL A 186 14.65 9.86 -28.36
N ARG A 187 15.51 9.32 -29.22
CA ARG A 187 16.95 9.16 -28.94
C ARG A 187 17.83 9.98 -29.88
N ASN A 188 17.47 11.24 -30.12
CA ASN A 188 18.36 12.18 -30.79
C ASN A 188 19.26 12.84 -29.73
N GLY A 189 20.59 12.76 -29.86
CA GLY A 189 21.52 13.29 -28.83
C GLY A 189 21.35 14.79 -28.52
N ASN A 190 20.69 15.52 -29.44
CA ASN A 190 20.33 16.92 -29.28
C ASN A 190 19.08 17.14 -28.40
N THR A 191 18.14 16.19 -28.35
CA THR A 191 16.84 16.32 -27.66
C THR A 191 16.79 15.59 -26.33
N THR A 192 17.56 14.52 -26.14
CA THR A 192 17.56 13.74 -24.90
C THR A 192 18.91 13.68 -24.20
N GLU A 193 18.88 13.38 -22.91
CA GLU A 193 20.06 13.15 -22.06
C GLU A 193 19.86 11.97 -21.12
N GLU A 194 20.96 11.34 -20.72
CA GLU A 194 20.97 10.30 -19.70
C GLU A 194 21.42 10.93 -18.36
N LEU A 195 20.55 10.85 -17.35
CA LEU A 195 20.83 11.33 -16.00
C LEU A 195 20.87 10.15 -15.03
N THR A 196 21.75 10.23 -14.03
CA THR A 196 21.87 9.22 -12.97
C THR A 196 21.39 9.80 -11.65
N PHE A 197 20.50 9.09 -10.97
CA PHE A 197 19.91 9.47 -9.69
C PHE A 197 20.26 8.45 -8.62
N ASN A 198 20.59 8.90 -7.42
CA ASN A 198 20.71 8.02 -6.26
C ASN A 198 19.43 8.16 -5.44
N VAL A 199 18.64 7.10 -5.41
CA VAL A 199 17.32 7.06 -4.79
C VAL A 199 17.43 6.37 -3.44
N GLY A 200 17.05 7.07 -2.37
CA GLY A 200 16.94 6.55 -1.02
C GLY A 200 15.49 6.28 -0.61
N SER A 201 15.29 5.96 0.67
CA SER A 201 13.97 5.62 1.21
C SER A 201 13.00 6.81 1.17
N ASP A 202 13.50 8.04 1.36
CA ASP A 202 12.68 9.25 1.30
C ASP A 202 12.21 9.56 -0.13
N GLU A 203 13.06 9.36 -1.14
CA GLU A 203 12.66 9.53 -2.55
C GLU A 203 11.64 8.47 -2.96
N VAL A 204 11.79 7.21 -2.52
CA VAL A 204 10.81 6.15 -2.77
C VAL A 204 9.47 6.46 -2.11
N LEU A 205 9.49 6.94 -0.87
CA LEU A 205 8.25 7.32 -0.17
C LEU A 205 7.57 8.51 -0.85
N ASN A 206 8.31 9.52 -1.27
CA ASN A 206 7.77 10.59 -2.12
C ASN A 206 7.19 10.03 -3.43
N LEU A 207 7.85 9.04 -4.05
CA LEU A 207 7.39 8.42 -5.29
C LEU A 207 6.06 7.69 -5.12
N LEU A 208 5.91 6.95 -4.01
CA LEU A 208 4.63 6.35 -3.63
C LEU A 208 3.54 7.42 -3.52
N MET A 209 3.80 8.51 -2.79
CA MET A 209 2.81 9.59 -2.64
C MET A 209 2.45 10.25 -3.97
N CYS A 210 3.45 10.57 -4.81
CA CYS A 210 3.25 11.13 -6.13
C CYS A 210 2.43 10.18 -7.03
N SER A 211 2.68 8.87 -6.97
CA SER A 211 1.96 7.89 -7.80
C SER A 211 0.44 7.86 -7.56
N LEU A 212 -0.01 8.34 -6.40
CA LEU A 212 -1.42 8.37 -6.00
C LEU A 212 -2.13 9.63 -6.52
N VAL A 213 -1.39 10.70 -6.84
CA VAL A 213 -1.95 12.02 -7.19
C VAL A 213 -1.45 12.60 -8.52
N SER A 214 -0.37 12.07 -9.09
CA SER A 214 0.26 12.53 -10.33
C SER A 214 0.35 11.44 -11.39
N ARG A 215 0.35 11.87 -12.67
CA ARG A 215 0.55 11.02 -13.85
C ARG A 215 2.03 10.91 -14.28
N THR A 216 2.90 11.75 -13.70
CA THR A 216 4.33 11.82 -14.00
C THR A 216 5.17 11.79 -12.71
N PRO A 217 4.98 10.78 -11.84
CA PRO A 217 5.63 10.74 -10.54
C PRO A 217 7.15 10.65 -10.59
N LEU A 218 7.78 9.97 -11.57
CA LEU A 218 9.25 9.90 -11.65
C LEU A 218 9.84 11.29 -11.92
N THR A 219 9.26 12.03 -12.89
CA THR A 219 9.68 13.40 -13.18
C THR A 219 9.50 14.31 -11.96
N GLU A 220 8.35 14.20 -11.27
CA GLU A 220 8.08 15.06 -10.12
C GLU A 220 9.04 14.81 -8.96
N THR A 221 9.36 13.55 -8.66
CA THR A 221 10.24 13.21 -7.55
C THR A 221 11.73 13.39 -7.88
N LEU A 222 12.17 12.96 -9.07
CA LEU A 222 13.59 12.93 -9.41
C LEU A 222 14.08 14.23 -10.04
N LEU A 223 13.24 14.93 -10.82
CA LEU A 223 13.64 16.17 -11.51
C LEU A 223 13.16 17.45 -10.85
N LYS A 224 11.95 17.47 -10.27
CA LYS A 224 11.29 18.73 -9.88
C LYS A 224 11.42 19.12 -8.42
N ASN A 225 11.69 18.16 -7.51
CA ASN A 225 11.97 18.32 -6.07
C ASN A 225 11.63 19.70 -5.43
N LYS A 226 10.38 20.16 -5.56
CA LYS A 226 9.87 21.40 -4.96
C LYS A 226 8.46 21.19 -4.43
N PRO A 227 8.17 21.63 -3.19
CA PRO A 227 6.87 21.42 -2.55
C PRO A 227 5.78 22.22 -3.26
N ILE A 228 4.71 21.53 -3.67
CA ILE A 228 3.52 22.16 -4.23
C ILE A 228 2.73 22.82 -3.09
N ARG A 229 2.45 24.12 -3.23
CA ARG A 229 1.78 24.96 -2.22
C ARG A 229 0.31 24.53 -2.01
N LYS A 230 -0.11 24.57 -0.74
CA LYS A 230 -1.47 24.30 -0.22
C LYS A 230 -2.57 25.00 -1.02
N LEU A 231 -3.67 24.28 -1.28
CA LEU A 231 -4.99 24.88 -1.49
C LEU A 231 -5.71 25.02 -0.13
N SER A 232 -6.44 26.11 0.03
CA SER A 232 -7.11 26.56 1.25
C SER A 232 -8.21 25.61 1.72
N ASN A 233 -8.22 25.33 3.03
CA ASN A 233 -9.36 24.75 3.73
C ASN A 233 -10.43 25.82 3.96
N ASP A 234 -11.58 25.71 3.31
CA ASP A 234 -12.80 26.39 3.73
C ASP A 234 -13.70 25.42 4.50
N ASN A 235 -13.57 25.43 5.83
CA ASN A 235 -14.56 24.83 6.72
C ASN A 235 -15.37 25.96 7.37
N GLN A 236 -16.53 26.30 6.80
CA GLN A 236 -17.53 27.10 7.50
C GLN A 236 -18.52 26.18 8.22
N GLY A 237 -18.56 26.31 9.55
CA GLY A 237 -19.49 25.59 10.41
C GLY A 237 -20.95 25.90 10.04
N ILE A 238 -21.76 24.85 9.94
CA ILE A 238 -23.20 24.96 9.67
C ILE A 238 -23.94 24.62 10.97
N ASN A 239 -24.77 25.55 11.44
CA ASN A 239 -25.69 25.35 12.54
C ASN A 239 -26.99 24.73 11.98
N ILE A 240 -27.41 23.56 12.49
CA ILE A 240 -28.58 22.84 11.96
C ILE A 240 -29.38 22.22 13.10
N GLU A 241 -30.69 22.48 13.12
CA GLU A 241 -31.66 21.83 13.99
C GLU A 241 -32.03 20.42 13.48
N PRO A 242 -32.12 19.41 14.36
CA PRO A 242 -32.36 18.02 13.98
C PRO A 242 -33.86 17.73 13.77
N GLN A 243 -34.18 16.89 12.77
CA GLN A 243 -35.44 16.16 12.72
C GLN A 243 -35.21 14.69 12.37
N ILE A 244 -35.95 13.84 13.06
CA ILE A 244 -35.82 12.38 13.11
C ILE A 244 -36.62 11.74 11.98
N VAL A 245 -36.01 10.80 11.26
CA VAL A 245 -36.72 9.76 10.52
C VAL A 245 -36.17 8.40 11.01
N VAL A 246 -37.05 7.60 11.60
CA VAL A 246 -36.94 6.16 11.92
C VAL A 246 -37.94 5.49 10.96
N ASP A 247 -37.85 4.27 10.44
CA ASP A 247 -37.28 3.01 10.91
C ASP A 247 -37.23 2.03 9.72
N ALA A 248 -36.33 1.05 9.77
CA ALA A 248 -36.45 -0.21 9.05
C ALA A 248 -35.57 -1.23 9.77
N THR A 249 -36.19 -2.01 10.64
CA THR A 249 -35.65 -3.28 11.13
C THR A 249 -35.81 -4.30 9.99
N ASP A 250 -34.73 -4.98 9.60
CA ASP A 250 -34.81 -6.14 8.71
C ASP A 250 -33.80 -7.22 9.15
N PRO A 251 -34.16 -8.53 9.16
CA PRO A 251 -33.36 -9.61 9.76
C PRO A 251 -32.16 -10.12 8.94
N GLU A 252 -31.68 -9.40 7.92
CA GLU A 252 -30.61 -9.88 7.03
C GLU A 252 -29.54 -8.82 6.83
N GLY A 253 -28.48 -8.83 7.64
CA GLY A 253 -27.14 -8.28 7.32
C GLY A 253 -26.98 -6.83 6.82
N ASN A 254 -28.05 -6.05 6.73
CA ASN A 254 -28.06 -4.74 6.10
C ASN A 254 -27.69 -3.64 7.11
N LEU A 255 -26.67 -2.83 6.78
CA LEU A 255 -26.25 -1.69 7.59
C LEU A 255 -27.31 -0.57 7.54
N SER A 256 -27.92 -0.25 8.68
CA SER A 256 -28.83 0.90 8.79
C SER A 256 -28.04 2.19 9.02
N ILE A 257 -28.35 3.21 8.22
CA ILE A 257 -27.69 4.52 8.26
C ILE A 257 -28.77 5.59 8.36
N LYS A 258 -28.72 6.40 9.41
CA LYS A 258 -29.63 7.54 9.56
C LYS A 258 -28.94 8.81 9.09
N LEU A 259 -29.44 9.38 8.00
CA LEU A 259 -28.87 10.58 7.40
C LEU A 259 -29.58 11.84 7.89
N ILE A 260 -28.81 12.82 8.33
CA ILE A 260 -29.30 14.16 8.62
C ILE A 260 -28.93 15.04 7.43
N VAL A 261 -29.94 15.60 6.76
CA VAL A 261 -29.78 16.29 5.47
C VAL A 261 -30.27 17.73 5.53
N SER A 262 -29.55 18.63 4.86
CA SER A 262 -30.01 20.00 4.60
C SER A 262 -30.76 20.02 3.27
N LYS A 263 -32.08 20.15 3.32
CA LYS A 263 -32.93 20.21 2.11
C LYS A 263 -32.65 21.45 1.26
N SER A 264 -32.45 22.60 1.91
CA SER A 264 -32.15 23.86 1.23
C SER A 264 -30.81 23.81 0.49
N LYS A 265 -29.78 23.18 1.08
CA LYS A 265 -28.45 23.02 0.47
C LYS A 265 -28.30 21.75 -0.37
N LYS A 266 -29.30 20.86 -0.38
CA LYS A 266 -29.28 19.54 -1.04
C LYS A 266 -28.04 18.70 -0.68
N MET A 267 -27.71 18.62 0.60
CA MET A 267 -26.50 17.92 1.07
C MET A 267 -26.76 17.08 2.32
N VAL A 268 -25.97 16.02 2.49
CA VAL A 268 -25.86 15.27 3.75
C VAL A 268 -24.98 16.07 4.70
N CYS A 269 -25.48 16.32 5.90
CA CYS A 269 -24.75 17.07 6.93
C CYS A 269 -23.90 16.13 7.78
N TYR A 270 -24.54 15.08 8.32
CA TYR A 270 -23.86 13.99 9.01
C TYR A 270 -24.75 12.73 8.99
N ALA A 271 -24.13 11.59 9.29
CA ALA A 271 -24.81 10.32 9.45
C ALA A 271 -24.69 9.85 10.90
N GLU A 272 -25.80 9.41 11.48
CA GLU A 272 -25.83 8.66 12.72
C GLU A 272 -25.88 7.17 12.35
N VAL A 273 -24.90 6.42 12.84
CA VAL A 273 -24.62 5.05 12.37
C VAL A 273 -24.28 4.14 13.54
N GLY A 274 -24.59 2.85 13.38
CA GLY A 274 -24.18 1.81 14.32
C GLY A 274 -22.70 1.45 14.21
N GLU A 275 -22.22 0.65 15.17
CA GLU A 275 -20.84 0.17 15.26
C GLU A 275 -20.38 -0.50 13.97
N ASP A 276 -21.21 -1.37 13.38
CA ASP A 276 -20.85 -2.13 12.17
C ASP A 276 -20.45 -1.24 10.98
N PHE A 277 -21.12 -0.09 10.83
CA PHE A 277 -20.79 0.86 9.76
C PHE A 277 -19.51 1.64 10.08
N VAL A 278 -19.25 1.94 11.36
CA VAL A 278 -17.98 2.56 11.77
C VAL A 278 -16.82 1.58 11.53
N ASN A 279 -16.99 0.31 11.89
CA ASN A 279 -16.03 -0.76 11.63
C ASN A 279 -15.77 -0.92 10.13
N LEU A 280 -16.81 -0.84 9.29
CA LEU A 280 -16.66 -0.80 7.82
C LEU A 280 -15.77 0.36 7.38
N LEU A 281 -16.07 1.59 7.82
CA LEU A 281 -15.29 2.77 7.44
C LEU A 281 -13.82 2.68 7.91
N PHE A 282 -13.59 2.21 9.13
CA PHE A 282 -12.24 2.05 9.68
C PHE A 282 -11.47 0.92 8.98
N SER A 283 -12.15 -0.12 8.50
CA SER A 283 -11.51 -1.20 7.75
C SER A 283 -10.80 -0.71 6.48
N PHE A 284 -11.21 0.42 5.90
CA PHE A 284 -10.51 0.99 4.74
C PHE A 284 -9.04 1.31 5.01
N LEU A 285 -8.66 1.54 6.28
CA LEU A 285 -7.27 1.77 6.67
C LEU A 285 -6.42 0.49 6.60
N THR A 286 -7.01 -0.69 6.76
CA THR A 286 -6.28 -1.97 6.76
C THR A 286 -6.10 -2.54 5.36
N ILE A 287 -6.86 -2.04 4.38
CA ILE A 287 -6.86 -2.56 3.00
C ILE A 287 -5.57 -2.18 2.27
N PRO A 288 -4.84 -3.16 1.70
CA PRO A 288 -3.68 -2.90 0.86
C PRO A 288 -4.03 -2.21 -0.45
N LEU A 289 -3.14 -1.33 -0.91
CA LEU A 289 -3.36 -0.50 -2.10
C LEU A 289 -3.69 -1.30 -3.36
N GLY A 290 -3.07 -2.46 -3.57
CA GLY A 290 -3.34 -3.36 -4.69
C GLY A 290 -4.78 -3.87 -4.71
N PHE A 291 -5.35 -4.17 -3.54
CA PHE A 291 -6.76 -4.55 -3.43
C PHE A 291 -7.67 -3.37 -3.78
N VAL A 292 -7.36 -2.17 -3.27
CA VAL A 292 -8.12 -0.95 -3.61
C VAL A 292 -8.14 -0.74 -5.13
N VAL A 293 -6.97 -0.78 -5.77
CA VAL A 293 -6.84 -0.58 -7.23
C VAL A 293 -7.58 -1.66 -8.01
N LYS A 294 -7.53 -2.93 -7.58
CA LYS A 294 -8.31 -4.03 -8.18
C LYS A 294 -9.82 -3.75 -8.13
N GLN A 295 -10.35 -3.33 -6.98
CA GLN A 295 -11.78 -3.08 -6.82
C GLN A 295 -12.27 -1.85 -7.56
N MET A 296 -11.41 -0.85 -7.77
CA MET A 296 -11.79 0.38 -8.46
C MET A 296 -12.05 0.19 -9.96
N ARG A 297 -11.72 -0.95 -10.58
CA ARG A 297 -12.06 -1.32 -11.99
C ARG A 297 -11.95 -0.13 -12.98
N ASP A 298 -10.78 0.50 -13.02
CA ASP A 298 -10.45 1.67 -13.85
C ASP A 298 -11.09 3.03 -13.47
N CYS A 299 -11.84 3.13 -12.37
CA CYS A 299 -12.15 4.43 -11.77
C CYS A 299 -10.85 5.15 -11.43
N ALA A 300 -10.62 6.28 -12.09
CA ALA A 300 -9.33 6.96 -12.05
C ALA A 300 -9.09 7.58 -10.66
N LEU A 301 -8.23 6.94 -9.85
CA LEU A 301 -7.37 7.71 -8.96
C LEU A 301 -6.68 8.79 -9.80
N LYS A 302 -6.50 9.98 -9.23
CA LYS A 302 -5.90 11.11 -9.95
C LYS A 302 -4.50 10.75 -10.48
N GLY A 303 -3.75 9.96 -9.71
CA GLY A 303 -2.42 9.48 -10.07
C GLY A 303 -2.38 8.28 -11.02
N CYS A 304 -1.23 7.63 -11.10
CA CYS A 304 -0.92 6.56 -12.05
C CYS A 304 -0.68 5.17 -11.43
N ILE A 305 -0.94 4.97 -10.13
CA ILE A 305 -0.75 3.66 -9.48
C ILE A 305 -1.48 2.51 -10.20
N ASN A 306 -2.57 2.79 -10.90
CA ASN A 306 -3.27 1.81 -11.72
C ASN A 306 -2.42 1.25 -12.86
N GLN A 307 -1.46 2.02 -13.39
CA GLN A 307 -0.53 1.54 -14.41
C GLN A 307 0.46 0.53 -13.82
N LEU A 308 0.92 0.74 -12.59
CA LEU A 308 1.77 -0.21 -11.90
C LEU A 308 1.03 -1.54 -11.65
N PHE A 309 -0.22 -1.48 -11.20
CA PHE A 309 -1.08 -2.65 -11.04
C PHE A 309 -1.26 -3.41 -12.37
N LYS A 310 -1.60 -2.71 -13.45
CA LYS A 310 -1.71 -3.31 -14.80
C LYS A 310 -0.40 -3.92 -15.26
N SER A 311 0.73 -3.29 -14.95
CA SER A 311 2.04 -3.83 -15.27
C SER A 311 2.26 -5.20 -14.62
N VAL A 312 1.87 -5.39 -13.35
CA VAL A 312 1.96 -6.72 -12.70
C VAL A 312 1.03 -7.74 -13.37
N GLN A 313 -0.16 -7.31 -13.80
CA GLN A 313 -1.14 -8.17 -14.46
C GLN A 313 -0.64 -8.65 -15.84
N ASP A 314 -0.07 -7.72 -16.61
CA ASP A 314 0.30 -7.93 -18.02
C ASP A 314 1.74 -8.44 -18.20
N LEU A 315 2.59 -8.32 -17.18
CA LEU A 315 3.97 -8.80 -17.25
C LEU A 315 4.02 -10.32 -17.35
N ASP A 316 4.83 -10.80 -18.29
CA ASP A 316 5.05 -12.23 -18.54
C ASP A 316 5.60 -12.94 -17.28
N ASP A 317 5.10 -14.14 -17.02
CA ASP A 317 5.45 -14.93 -15.83
C ASP A 317 6.94 -15.33 -15.81
N CYS A 318 7.66 -15.21 -16.93
CA CYS A 318 9.11 -15.37 -16.97
C CYS A 318 9.86 -14.33 -16.12
N TYR A 319 9.28 -13.15 -15.86
CA TYR A 319 9.88 -12.09 -15.03
C TYR A 319 9.46 -12.17 -13.56
N LEU A 320 8.27 -12.70 -13.27
CA LEU A 320 7.74 -12.80 -11.91
C LEU A 320 8.28 -14.03 -11.18
N LYS A 321 8.47 -13.93 -9.86
CA LYS A 321 9.07 -15.00 -9.06
C LYS A 321 8.21 -16.26 -9.04
N SER A 322 6.89 -16.10 -8.85
CA SER A 322 5.90 -17.16 -8.99
C SER A 322 4.48 -16.58 -9.00
N ASP A 323 3.50 -17.41 -9.36
CA ASP A 323 2.07 -17.06 -9.30
C ASP A 323 1.64 -16.62 -7.89
N TYR A 324 2.20 -17.23 -6.84
CA TYR A 324 1.98 -16.81 -5.46
C TYR A 324 2.39 -15.35 -5.21
N HIS A 325 3.55 -14.92 -5.72
CA HIS A 325 4.02 -13.54 -5.56
C HIS A 325 3.19 -12.57 -6.43
N LYS A 326 2.73 -13.01 -7.61
CA LYS A 326 1.81 -12.25 -8.46
C LYS A 326 0.47 -12.02 -7.76
N GLU A 327 -0.12 -13.05 -7.16
CA GLU A 327 -1.36 -12.94 -6.39
C GLU A 327 -1.21 -12.04 -5.16
N MET A 328 -0.07 -12.09 -4.47
CA MET A 328 0.23 -11.21 -3.33
C MET A 328 0.22 -9.71 -3.71
N LEU A 329 0.47 -9.38 -4.99
CA LEU A 329 0.41 -8.01 -5.51
C LEU A 329 -0.98 -7.63 -6.04
N LEU A 330 -1.63 -8.54 -6.79
CA LEU A 330 -2.90 -8.27 -7.45
C LEU A 330 -4.11 -8.44 -6.53
N SER A 331 -4.03 -9.36 -5.57
CA SER A 331 -5.09 -9.68 -4.60
C SER A 331 -4.52 -9.78 -3.17
N PRO A 332 -3.84 -8.74 -2.67
CA PRO A 332 -3.24 -8.76 -1.36
C PRO A 332 -4.31 -9.00 -0.28
N LYS A 333 -4.03 -9.97 0.58
CA LYS A 333 -4.93 -10.38 1.67
C LYS A 333 -4.70 -9.52 2.92
N LEU A 334 -5.68 -9.52 3.81
CA LEU A 334 -5.53 -8.96 5.16
C LEU A 334 -4.76 -9.92 6.06
N VAL A 335 -4.10 -9.35 7.05
CA VAL A 335 -3.49 -10.14 8.14
C VAL A 335 -4.62 -10.74 9.00
N PRO A 336 -4.50 -11.99 9.50
CA PRO A 336 -5.47 -12.59 10.40
C PRO A 336 -5.86 -11.68 11.58
N GLY A 337 -7.16 -11.56 11.82
CA GLY A 337 -7.74 -10.72 12.86
C GLY A 337 -7.84 -9.23 12.51
N PHE A 338 -7.54 -8.85 11.27
CA PHE A 338 -7.79 -7.48 10.76
C PHE A 338 -9.14 -7.36 10.02
N CYS A 339 -9.78 -8.49 9.73
CA CYS A 339 -11.16 -8.54 9.25
C CYS A 339 -12.13 -8.53 10.45
N TYR A 340 -13.25 -7.84 10.30
CA TYR A 340 -14.34 -7.83 11.29
C TYR A 340 -15.54 -8.59 10.72
N GLU A 341 -16.44 -9.07 11.58
CA GLU A 341 -17.62 -9.83 11.18
C GLU A 341 -18.52 -8.99 10.24
N ASN A 342 -19.03 -9.59 9.14
CA ASN A 342 -19.82 -8.92 8.09
C ASN A 342 -19.02 -7.96 7.17
N HIS A 343 -17.81 -8.37 6.78
CA HIS A 343 -16.98 -7.57 5.87
C HIS A 343 -17.54 -7.47 4.44
N LEU A 344 -18.14 -6.32 4.11
CA LEU A 344 -18.80 -6.09 2.82
C LEU A 344 -17.85 -5.93 1.63
N LEU A 345 -16.55 -5.74 1.85
CA LEU A 345 -15.61 -5.45 0.76
C LEU A 345 -15.02 -6.72 0.13
N GLY A 346 -15.29 -7.90 0.71
CA GLY A 346 -14.82 -9.19 0.18
C GLY A 346 -13.31 -9.40 0.24
N THR A 347 -12.57 -8.69 1.12
CA THR A 347 -11.16 -9.02 1.36
C THR A 347 -11.04 -10.32 2.14
N GLU A 348 -10.15 -11.20 1.69
CA GLU A 348 -9.79 -12.42 2.43
C GLU A 348 -8.67 -12.15 3.44
N GLU A 349 -8.67 -12.90 4.54
CA GLU A 349 -7.50 -12.98 5.41
C GLU A 349 -6.52 -14.05 4.91
N ALA A 350 -5.23 -13.82 5.12
CA ALA A 350 -4.21 -14.80 4.80
C ALA A 350 -4.21 -15.96 5.81
N THR A 351 -4.19 -17.20 5.33
CA THR A 351 -4.01 -18.38 6.19
C THR A 351 -2.52 -18.69 6.33
N TYR A 352 -1.99 -18.68 7.55
CA TYR A 352 -0.59 -19.04 7.80
C TYR A 352 -0.52 -20.49 8.25
N TYR A 353 -0.04 -21.37 7.36
CA TYR A 353 0.31 -22.74 7.72
C TYR A 353 1.79 -22.79 8.13
N TYR A 354 2.06 -23.08 9.40
CA TYR A 354 3.42 -23.41 9.83
C TYR A 354 3.70 -24.86 9.45
N ALA A 355 4.34 -25.09 8.30
CA ALA A 355 4.93 -26.40 8.03
C ALA A 355 6.11 -26.56 9.00
N LEU A 356 5.98 -27.46 9.98
CA LEU A 356 7.14 -27.99 10.67
C LEU A 356 7.96 -28.71 9.60
N GLY A 357 9.01 -28.05 9.10
CA GLY A 357 9.99 -28.69 8.25
C GLY A 357 10.49 -29.94 8.97
N ALA A 358 10.34 -31.09 8.32
CA ALA A 358 11.10 -32.27 8.69
C ALA A 358 12.57 -31.87 8.63
N PHE A 359 13.23 -31.85 9.79
CA PHE A 359 14.67 -31.97 9.82
C PHE A 359 14.96 -33.42 9.41
N ASP A 360 15.72 -33.59 8.33
CA ASP A 360 16.29 -34.89 7.95
C ASP A 360 17.09 -35.53 9.10
#